data_AF-A0AA96FR62-F1
#
_entry.id   AF-A0AA96FR62-F1
#
_cell.length_a   1.000
_cell.length_b   1.000
_cell.length_c   1.000
_cell.angle_alpha   90.00
_cell.angle_beta   90.00
_cell.angle_gamma   90.00
#
_symmetry.space_group_name_H-M   'P 1'
#
loop_
_entity.id
_entity.type
_entity.pdbx_description
1 polymer ?
#
loop_
_entity_poly.entity_id
_entity_poly.type
_entity_poly.pdbx_seq_one_letter_code
_entity_poly.pdbx_strand_id
1 'polypeptide(L)'
;MYLMSLGCWIGVGYSLFRGSYLVYGLVGSAYPMSAEAADDISSLVQVVAIGLILAGVSVRGWENATRVVRRRRWLIALRSLWLELVSVMPAEAIARVLSQVPSPSRDRYSLRALWERLDQRVLDISDSALEVLPWVAADLPRRALEAARAHGLVGGDAEAAAQALCLRTGRRGRADHEPLADSSRPPRRC
;
A
#
# COMPACT_ATOMS: atom_id res chain seq x y z
N MET A 1 8.29 -16.75 5.12
CA MET A 1 8.46 -17.89 4.18
C MET A 1 8.71 -19.22 4.88
N TYR A 2 9.39 -19.24 6.04
CA TYR A 2 9.72 -20.46 6.77
C TYR A 2 8.53 -21.35 7.17
N LEU A 3 7.38 -20.79 7.58
CA LEU A 3 6.21 -21.61 7.95
C LEU A 3 5.64 -22.41 6.77
N MET A 4 5.66 -21.82 5.56
CA MET A 4 5.12 -22.46 4.38
C MET A 4 6.05 -23.59 3.88
N SER A 5 7.36 -23.37 3.94
CA SER A 5 8.35 -24.43 3.67
C SER A 5 8.29 -25.53 4.72
N LEU A 6 8.11 -25.20 6.00
CA LEU A 6 7.97 -26.19 7.07
C LEU A 6 6.73 -27.06 6.84
N GLY A 7 5.60 -26.47 6.47
CA GLY A 7 4.37 -27.20 6.13
C GLY A 7 4.56 -28.15 4.92
N CYS A 8 5.25 -27.71 3.87
CA CYS A 8 5.60 -28.56 2.73
C CYS A 8 6.52 -29.73 3.13
N TRP A 9 7.56 -29.47 3.93
CA TRP A 9 8.47 -30.51 4.41
C TRP A 9 7.77 -31.54 5.29
N ILE A 10 6.86 -31.10 6.17
CA ILE A 10 6.01 -31.99 6.97
C ILE A 10 5.10 -32.85 6.08
N GLY A 11 4.52 -32.27 5.03
CA GLY A 11 3.69 -33.01 4.06
C GLY A 11 4.47 -34.04 3.22
N VAL A 12 5.71 -33.73 2.84
CA VAL A 12 6.61 -34.70 2.17
C VAL A 12 6.97 -35.84 3.11
N GLY A 13 7.30 -35.53 4.37
CA GLY A 13 7.57 -36.53 5.40
C GLY A 13 6.40 -37.48 5.63
N TYR A 14 5.17 -36.96 5.66
CA TYR A 14 3.94 -37.76 5.75
C TYR A 14 3.78 -38.72 4.56
N SER A 15 3.97 -38.23 3.33
CA SER A 15 3.88 -39.05 2.12
C SER A 15 4.93 -40.18 2.11
N LEU A 16 6.15 -39.89 2.58
CA LEU A 16 7.22 -40.88 2.71
C LEU A 16 6.90 -41.92 3.79
N PHE A 17 6.37 -41.51 4.94
CA PHE A 17 5.94 -42.41 6.00
C PHE A 17 4.84 -43.36 5.51
N ARG A 18 3.79 -42.83 4.86
CA ARG A 18 2.70 -43.64 4.31
C ARG A 18 3.15 -44.55 3.18
N GLY A 19 4.07 -44.08 2.34
CA GLY A 19 4.73 -44.89 1.31
C GLY A 19 5.50 -46.07 1.93
N SER A 20 6.24 -45.83 3.02
CA SER A 20 6.98 -46.88 3.72
C SER A 20 6.05 -47.94 4.32
N TYR A 21 4.92 -47.54 4.91
CA TYR A 21 3.91 -48.45 5.45
C TYR A 21 3.31 -49.34 4.35
N LEU A 22 2.97 -48.76 3.19
CA LEU A 22 2.47 -49.51 2.02
C LEU A 22 3.51 -50.50 1.48
N VAL A 23 4.79 -50.11 1.42
CA VAL A 23 5.87 -51.00 0.97
C VAL A 23 6.04 -52.20 1.90
N TYR A 24 5.95 -52.01 3.22
CA TYR A 24 5.98 -53.12 4.19
C TYR A 24 4.81 -54.09 4.01
N GLY A 25 3.61 -53.56 3.78
CA GLY A 25 2.42 -54.36 3.45
C GLY A 25 2.57 -55.15 2.15
N LEU A 26 3.23 -54.57 1.13
CA LEU A 26 3.52 -55.22 -0.15
C LEU A 26 4.55 -56.36 -0.03
N VAL A 27 5.54 -56.20 0.85
CA VAL A 27 6.58 -57.22 1.10
C VAL A 27 6.10 -58.31 2.07
N GLY A 28 4.88 -58.19 2.62
CA GLY A 28 4.32 -59.13 3.59
C GLY A 28 5.05 -59.11 4.93
N SER A 29 5.83 -58.07 5.19
CA SER A 29 6.60 -57.90 6.42
C SER A 29 5.74 -57.19 7.47
N ALA A 30 5.77 -57.69 8.71
CA ALA A 30 5.05 -57.08 9.82
C ALA A 30 5.65 -55.70 10.13
N TYR A 31 4.86 -54.64 9.92
CA TYR A 31 5.27 -53.30 10.30
C TYR A 31 5.39 -53.22 11.83
N PRO A 32 6.42 -52.57 12.39
CA PRO A 32 6.67 -52.54 13.84
C PRO A 32 5.63 -51.76 14.65
N MET A 33 4.51 -51.35 14.05
CA MET A 33 3.48 -50.50 14.64
C MET A 33 2.08 -51.09 14.39
N SER A 34 1.20 -51.03 15.38
CA SER A 34 -0.19 -51.47 15.22
C SER A 34 -0.93 -50.58 14.21
N ALA A 35 -1.86 -51.16 13.46
CA ALA A 35 -2.61 -50.46 12.42
C ALA A 35 -3.40 -49.25 13.00
N GLU A 36 -3.94 -49.39 14.21
CA GLU A 36 -4.66 -48.32 14.92
C GLU A 36 -3.73 -47.14 15.27
N ALA A 37 -2.52 -47.41 15.78
CA ALA A 37 -1.56 -46.37 16.12
C ALA A 37 -1.02 -45.65 14.87
N ALA A 38 -0.86 -46.37 13.76
CA ALA A 38 -0.45 -45.79 12.49
C ALA A 38 -1.53 -44.84 11.92
N ASP A 39 -2.81 -45.18 12.06
CA ASP A 39 -3.93 -44.37 11.57
C ASP A 39 -4.15 -43.11 12.41
N ASP A 40 -4.01 -43.20 13.74
CA ASP A 40 -4.09 -42.05 14.65
C ASP A 40 -2.96 -41.04 14.39
N ILE A 41 -1.73 -41.51 14.25
CA ILE A 41 -0.58 -40.65 13.94
C ILE A 41 -0.73 -40.02 12.56
N SER A 42 -1.17 -40.81 11.58
CA SER A 42 -1.44 -40.34 10.21
C SER A 42 -2.47 -39.20 10.22
N SER A 43 -3.58 -39.39 10.94
CA SER A 43 -4.64 -38.40 11.07
C SER A 43 -4.16 -37.12 11.76
N LEU A 44 -3.39 -37.26 12.86
CA LEU A 44 -2.83 -36.13 13.59
C LEU A 44 -1.83 -35.33 12.74
N VAL A 45 -0.92 -36.02 12.04
CA VAL A 45 0.04 -35.39 11.12
C VAL A 45 -0.69 -34.66 9.99
N GLN A 46 -1.75 -35.25 9.45
CA GLN A 46 -2.57 -34.62 8.40
C GLN A 46 -3.27 -33.35 8.91
N VAL A 47 -3.88 -33.39 10.10
CA VAL A 47 -4.53 -32.21 10.71
C VAL A 47 -3.52 -31.10 10.96
N VAL A 48 -2.34 -31.43 11.51
CA VAL A 48 -1.26 -30.47 11.77
C VAL A 48 -0.75 -29.86 10.46
N ALA A 49 -0.54 -30.67 9.43
CA ALA A 49 -0.10 -30.18 8.12
C ALA A 49 -1.12 -29.21 7.49
N ILE A 50 -2.41 -29.57 7.52
CA ILE A 50 -3.49 -28.69 7.03
C ILE A 50 -3.54 -27.38 7.84
N GLY A 51 -3.45 -27.47 9.17
CA GLY A 51 -3.44 -26.30 10.06
C GLY A 51 -2.29 -25.34 9.77
N LEU A 52 -1.08 -25.86 9.55
CA LEU A 52 0.08 -25.04 9.19
C LEU A 52 -0.06 -24.37 7.82
N ILE A 53 -0.61 -25.08 6.84
CA ILE A 53 -0.88 -24.51 5.51
C ILE A 53 -1.91 -23.38 5.61
N LEU A 54 -3.02 -23.61 6.31
CA LEU A 54 -4.06 -22.60 6.52
C LEU A 54 -3.51 -21.37 7.24
N ALA A 55 -2.75 -21.57 8.33
CA ALA A 55 -2.11 -20.48 9.06
C ALA A 55 -1.14 -19.68 8.15
N GLY A 56 -0.34 -20.38 7.33
CA GLY A 56 0.57 -19.75 6.38
C GLY A 56 -0.15 -18.90 5.33
N VAL A 57 -1.28 -19.38 4.80
CA VAL A 57 -2.13 -18.63 3.86
C VAL A 57 -2.80 -17.43 4.54
N SER A 58 -3.28 -17.61 5.77
CA SER A 58 -3.94 -16.55 6.55
C SER A 58 -3.01 -15.37 6.84
N VAL A 59 -1.73 -15.60 7.14
CA VAL A 59 -0.75 -14.51 7.35
C VAL A 59 -0.61 -13.64 6.09
N ARG A 60 -0.45 -14.25 4.91
CA ARG A 60 -0.38 -13.51 3.64
C ARG A 60 -1.69 -12.80 3.32
N GLY A 61 -2.82 -13.44 3.62
CA GLY A 61 -4.15 -12.84 3.50
C GLY A 61 -4.29 -11.58 4.35
N TRP A 62 -3.81 -11.63 5.60
CA TRP A 62 -3.87 -10.52 6.54
C TRP A 62 -2.98 -9.34 6.12
N GLU A 63 -1.74 -9.60 5.70
CA GLU A 63 -0.86 -8.56 5.16
C GLU A 63 -1.46 -7.87 3.92
N ASN A 64 -2.08 -8.64 3.03
CA ASN A 64 -2.76 -8.08 1.87
C ASN A 64 -3.99 -7.25 2.27
N ALA A 65 -4.81 -7.76 3.20
CA ALA A 65 -5.98 -7.06 3.70
C ALA A 65 -5.61 -5.72 4.35
N THR A 66 -4.60 -5.72 5.23
CA THR A 66 -4.12 -4.50 5.89
C THR A 66 -3.55 -3.50 4.88
N ARG A 67 -2.80 -3.94 3.86
CA ARG A 67 -2.33 -3.06 2.76
C ARG A 67 -3.48 -2.45 1.97
N VAL A 68 -4.53 -3.22 1.65
CA VAL A 68 -5.72 -2.73 0.95
C VAL A 68 -6.47 -1.71 1.80
N VAL A 69 -6.71 -2.00 3.08
CA VAL A 69 -7.36 -1.08 4.01
C VAL A 69 -6.58 0.22 4.14
N ARG A 70 -5.25 0.13 4.28
CA ARG A 70 -4.37 1.30 4.38
C ARG A 70 -4.46 2.15 3.12
N ARG A 71 -4.33 1.56 1.93
CA ARG A 71 -4.46 2.28 0.64
C ARG A 71 -5.82 2.94 0.47
N ARG A 72 -6.90 2.26 0.87
CA ARG A 72 -8.25 2.83 0.85
C ARG A 72 -8.36 4.04 1.77
N ARG A 73 -7.78 3.98 2.98
CA ARG A 73 -7.72 5.14 3.89
C ARG A 73 -6.95 6.30 3.26
N TRP A 74 -5.77 6.03 2.68
CA TRP A 74 -5.00 7.05 1.96
C TRP A 74 -5.81 7.67 0.82
N LEU A 75 -6.47 6.86 -0.02
CA LEU A 75 -7.27 7.35 -1.13
C LEU A 75 -8.42 8.26 -0.68
N ILE A 76 -9.07 7.94 0.44
CA ILE A 76 -10.14 8.77 1.01
C ILE A 76 -9.55 10.06 1.60
N ALA A 77 -8.46 9.97 2.37
CA ALA A 77 -7.82 11.12 3.00
C ALA A 77 -7.24 12.11 1.97
N LEU A 78 -6.66 11.61 0.88
CA LEU A 78 -6.08 12.42 -0.18
C LEU A 78 -7.14 13.11 -1.05
N ARG A 79 -8.41 12.70 -0.97
CA ARG A 79 -9.48 13.22 -1.83
C ARG A 79 -9.72 14.72 -1.62
N SER A 80 -9.73 15.19 -0.37
CA SER A 80 -9.92 16.62 -0.08
C SER A 80 -8.77 17.45 -0.64
N LEU A 81 -7.53 17.04 -0.36
CA LEU A 81 -6.32 17.68 -0.89
C LEU A 81 -6.32 17.71 -2.41
N TRP A 82 -6.64 16.59 -3.05
CA TRP A 82 -6.68 16.48 -4.51
C TRP A 82 -7.73 17.40 -5.13
N LEU A 83 -8.98 17.43 -4.62
CA LEU A 83 -10.00 18.35 -5.11
C LEU A 83 -9.58 19.81 -4.97
N GLU A 84 -8.93 20.13 -3.85
CA GLU A 84 -8.43 21.46 -3.56
C GLU A 84 -7.30 21.90 -4.51
N LEU A 85 -6.41 21.00 -4.91
CA LEU A 85 -5.32 21.27 -5.85
C LEU A 85 -5.78 21.29 -7.31
N VAL A 86 -6.64 20.34 -7.72
CA VAL A 86 -7.17 20.26 -9.09
C VAL A 86 -7.91 21.54 -9.47
N SER A 87 -8.59 22.20 -8.51
CA SER A 87 -9.26 23.49 -8.75
C SER A 87 -8.35 24.60 -9.26
N VAL A 88 -7.04 24.45 -9.08
CA VAL A 88 -6.03 25.44 -9.46
C VAL A 88 -5.47 25.15 -10.86
N MET A 89 -5.72 23.98 -11.44
CA MET A 89 -5.22 23.60 -12.76
C MET A 89 -5.87 24.44 -13.89
N PRO A 90 -5.27 24.48 -15.09
CA PRO A 90 -5.91 25.06 -16.27
C PRO A 90 -7.29 24.42 -16.56
N ALA A 91 -8.23 25.19 -17.10
CA ALA A 91 -9.62 24.74 -17.32
C ALA A 91 -9.72 23.44 -18.15
N GLU A 92 -8.81 23.25 -19.12
CA GLU A 92 -8.72 22.03 -19.94
C GLU A 92 -8.32 20.80 -19.12
N ALA A 93 -7.39 20.96 -18.19
CA ALA A 93 -6.98 19.91 -17.27
C ALA A 93 -8.07 19.62 -16.24
N ILE A 94 -8.73 20.66 -15.72
CA ILE A 94 -9.90 20.52 -14.84
C ILE A 94 -11.00 19.70 -15.53
N ALA A 95 -11.36 20.02 -16.78
CA ALA A 95 -12.39 19.29 -17.51
C ALA A 95 -12.03 17.80 -17.69
N ARG A 96 -10.77 17.51 -18.00
CA ARG A 96 -10.26 16.13 -18.12
C ARG A 96 -10.37 15.39 -16.80
N VAL A 97 -9.84 15.96 -15.72
CA VAL A 97 -9.86 15.34 -14.39
C VAL A 97 -11.30 15.17 -13.90
N LEU A 98 -12.14 16.21 -13.99
CA LEU A 98 -13.54 16.19 -13.58
C LEU A 98 -14.38 15.15 -14.32
N SER A 99 -14.10 14.92 -15.61
CA SER A 99 -14.79 13.89 -16.40
C SER A 99 -14.47 12.45 -15.96
N GLN A 100 -13.32 12.24 -15.31
CA GLN A 100 -12.84 10.93 -14.89
C GLN A 100 -13.02 10.67 -13.38
N VAL A 101 -13.53 11.64 -12.61
CA VAL A 101 -13.64 11.54 -11.15
C VAL A 101 -14.60 10.42 -10.77
N PRO A 102 -14.12 9.38 -10.07
CA PRO A 102 -15.01 8.40 -9.49
C PRO A 102 -15.91 9.07 -8.44
N SER A 103 -17.21 8.75 -8.50
CA SER A 103 -18.17 9.10 -7.45
C SER A 103 -17.61 8.78 -6.06
N PRO A 104 -17.88 9.62 -5.03
CA PRO A 104 -17.40 9.36 -3.67
C PRO A 104 -17.83 7.99 -3.12
N SER A 105 -18.99 7.49 -3.56
CA SER A 105 -19.44 6.13 -3.24
C SER A 105 -18.58 5.07 -3.92
N ARG A 106 -18.15 5.30 -5.17
CA ARG A 106 -17.27 4.40 -5.92
C ARG A 106 -15.87 4.32 -5.31
N ASP A 107 -15.34 5.41 -4.77
CA ASP A 107 -14.08 5.39 -4.02
C ASP A 107 -14.18 4.60 -2.72
N ARG A 108 -15.32 4.69 -2.04
CA ARG A 108 -15.55 3.92 -0.82
C ARG A 108 -15.70 2.44 -1.14
N TYR A 109 -16.54 2.04 -2.10
CA TYR A 109 -16.92 0.63 -2.22
C TYR A 109 -16.17 -0.14 -3.31
N SER A 110 -15.52 0.53 -4.27
CA SER A 110 -14.79 -0.17 -5.31
C SER A 110 -13.36 -0.47 -4.86
N LEU A 111 -13.01 -1.76 -4.80
CA LEU A 111 -11.63 -2.23 -4.63
C LEU A 111 -10.91 -2.43 -5.97
N ARG A 112 -11.65 -2.46 -7.09
CA ARG A 112 -11.11 -2.63 -8.43
C ARG A 112 -10.27 -1.41 -8.81
N ALA A 113 -9.11 -1.63 -9.42
CA ALA A 113 -8.20 -0.55 -9.83
C ALA A 113 -7.88 0.45 -8.69
N LEU A 114 -7.81 -0.02 -7.43
CA LEU A 114 -7.49 0.84 -6.29
C LEU A 114 -6.09 1.46 -6.44
N TRP A 115 -5.14 0.67 -6.94
CA TRP A 115 -3.77 1.09 -7.18
C TRP A 115 -3.67 2.14 -8.28
N GLU A 116 -4.23 1.85 -9.45
CA GLU A 116 -4.24 2.76 -10.61
C GLU A 116 -4.89 4.11 -10.25
N ARG A 117 -5.99 4.10 -9.48
CA ARG A 117 -6.61 5.34 -9.01
C ARG A 117 -5.77 6.10 -7.99
N LEU A 118 -5.04 5.41 -7.13
CA LEU A 118 -4.13 6.06 -6.18
C LEU A 118 -2.95 6.68 -6.92
N ASP A 119 -2.39 5.95 -7.88
CA ASP A 119 -1.26 6.37 -8.71
C ASP A 119 -1.63 7.59 -9.56
N GLN A 120 -2.78 7.53 -10.26
CA GLN A 120 -3.30 8.66 -11.02
C GLN A 120 -3.49 9.91 -10.15
N ARG A 121 -3.99 9.77 -8.91
CA ARG A 121 -4.11 10.92 -8.00
C ARG A 121 -2.78 11.52 -7.60
N VAL A 122 -1.76 10.69 -7.40
CA VAL A 122 -0.41 11.16 -7.07
C VAL A 122 0.17 11.92 -8.26
N LEU A 123 -0.03 11.44 -9.48
CA LEU A 123 0.35 12.14 -10.71
C LEU A 123 -0.38 13.48 -10.83
N ASP A 124 -1.71 13.49 -10.71
CA ASP A 124 -2.50 14.72 -10.78
C ASP A 124 -2.06 15.76 -9.74
N ILE A 125 -1.75 15.33 -8.50
CA ILE A 125 -1.23 16.21 -7.44
C ILE A 125 0.16 16.74 -7.81
N SER A 126 1.03 15.90 -8.37
CA SER A 126 2.38 16.28 -8.77
C SER A 126 2.37 17.28 -9.92
N ASP A 127 1.50 17.07 -10.91
CA ASP A 127 1.32 18.00 -12.03
C ASP A 127 0.72 19.32 -11.55
N SER A 128 -0.28 19.27 -10.67
CA SER A 128 -0.84 20.47 -10.02
C SER A 128 0.20 21.21 -9.18
N ALA A 129 1.17 20.52 -8.60
CA ALA A 129 2.24 21.13 -7.82
C ALA A 129 3.15 22.00 -8.70
N LEU A 130 3.48 21.53 -9.91
CA LEU A 130 4.28 22.28 -10.88
C LEU A 130 3.54 23.55 -11.33
N GLU A 131 2.23 23.45 -11.51
CA GLU A 131 1.32 24.56 -11.83
C GLU A 131 1.16 25.58 -10.71
N VAL A 132 1.66 25.32 -9.51
CA VAL A 132 1.55 26.22 -8.35
C VAL A 132 2.91 26.81 -7.96
N LEU A 133 3.98 26.24 -8.50
CA LEU A 133 5.35 26.55 -8.13
C LEU A 133 5.79 27.99 -8.45
N PRO A 134 5.35 28.64 -9.55
CA PRO A 134 5.62 30.07 -9.79
C PRO A 134 5.07 31.02 -8.73
N TRP A 135 4.11 30.59 -7.92
CA TRP A 135 3.51 31.39 -6.84
C TRP A 135 4.13 31.07 -5.47
N VAL A 136 5.14 30.21 -5.42
CA VAL A 136 5.85 29.84 -4.20
C VAL A 136 7.13 30.65 -4.09
N ALA A 137 7.29 31.40 -2.99
CA ALA A 137 8.53 32.10 -2.70
C ALA A 137 9.73 31.14 -2.56
N ALA A 138 10.90 31.53 -3.06
CA ALA A 138 12.07 30.65 -3.12
C ALA A 138 12.61 30.20 -1.76
N ASP A 139 12.35 30.95 -0.69
CA ASP A 139 12.73 30.63 0.69
C ASP A 139 11.68 29.78 1.42
N LEU A 140 10.46 29.67 0.88
CA LEU A 140 9.35 29.02 1.54
C LEU A 140 9.58 27.52 1.81
N PRO A 141 10.15 26.70 0.91
CA PRO A 141 10.38 25.29 1.20
C PRO A 141 11.27 25.07 2.42
N ARG A 142 12.33 25.87 2.56
CA ARG A 142 13.24 25.81 3.71
C ARG A 142 12.51 26.20 4.99
N ARG A 143 11.77 27.31 4.97
CA ARG A 143 11.00 27.79 6.13
C ARG A 143 9.90 26.81 6.55
N ALA A 144 9.23 26.20 5.58
CA ALA A 144 8.20 25.19 5.81
C ALA A 144 8.79 23.94 6.46
N LEU A 145 9.97 23.49 6.02
CA LEU A 145 10.69 22.37 6.62
C LEU A 145 11.15 22.67 8.06
N GLU A 146 11.67 23.87 8.30
CA GLU A 146 12.03 24.34 9.64
C GLU A 146 10.82 24.38 10.57
N ALA A 147 9.68 24.91 10.09
CA ALA A 147 8.43 24.94 10.85
C ALA A 147 7.91 23.53 11.15
N ALA A 148 7.96 22.61 10.19
CA ALA A 148 7.55 21.22 10.37
C ALA A 148 8.40 20.51 11.43
N ARG A 149 9.72 20.70 11.38
CA ARG A 149 10.65 20.17 12.40
C ARG A 149 10.43 20.79 13.77
N ALA A 150 10.15 22.09 13.84
CA ALA A 150 9.82 22.76 15.09
C ALA A 150 8.53 22.22 15.74
N HIS A 151 7.63 21.61 14.94
CA HIS A 151 6.42 20.92 15.42
C HIS A 151 6.67 19.43 15.75
N GLY A 152 7.93 18.99 15.79
CA GLY A 152 8.30 17.63 16.15
C GLY A 152 8.18 16.60 15.01
N LEU A 153 7.89 17.03 13.78
CA LEU A 153 7.92 16.13 12.62
C LEU A 153 9.36 15.82 12.23
N VAL A 154 9.61 14.57 11.84
CA VAL A 154 10.96 14.07 11.50
C VAL A 154 10.95 13.30 10.18
N GLY A 155 12.11 13.27 9.51
CA GLY A 155 12.30 12.53 8.26
C GLY A 155 11.27 12.89 7.19
N GLY A 156 10.66 11.87 6.58
CA GLY A 156 9.68 12.02 5.51
C GLY A 156 8.40 12.75 5.92
N ASP A 157 7.99 12.69 7.19
CA ASP A 157 6.78 13.41 7.65
C ASP A 157 7.02 14.93 7.66
N ALA A 158 8.24 15.36 8.00
CA ALA A 158 8.62 16.77 7.94
C ALA A 158 8.68 17.29 6.50
N GLU A 159 9.20 16.48 5.58
CA GLU A 159 9.26 16.80 4.15
C GLU A 159 7.85 16.87 3.53
N ALA A 160 7.00 15.90 3.82
CA ALA A 160 5.61 15.88 3.36
C ALA A 160 4.82 17.09 3.90
N ALA A 161 5.01 17.46 5.16
CA ALA A 161 4.38 18.64 5.75
C ALA A 161 4.90 19.95 5.11
N ALA A 162 6.20 20.03 4.84
CA ALA A 162 6.79 21.17 4.15
C ALA A 162 6.22 21.33 2.74
N GLN A 163 6.13 20.24 1.97
CA GLN A 163 5.49 20.23 0.65
C GLN A 163 4.02 20.67 0.72
N ALA A 164 3.25 20.14 1.66
CA ALA A 164 1.85 20.52 1.84
C ALA A 164 1.69 22.03 2.14
N LEU A 165 2.59 22.61 2.95
CA LEU A 165 2.61 24.05 3.23
C LEU A 165 2.96 24.88 1.99
N CYS A 166 3.94 24.45 1.20
CA CYS A 166 4.30 25.10 -0.06
C CYS A 166 3.13 25.10 -1.05
N LEU A 167 2.50 23.94 -1.25
CA LEU A 167 1.33 23.78 -2.12
C LEU A 167 0.17 24.67 -1.68
N ARG A 168 -0.12 24.71 -0.38
CA ARG A 168 -1.18 25.55 0.18
C ARG A 168 -0.91 27.04 -0.05
N THR A 169 0.34 27.46 0.11
CA THR A 169 0.74 28.86 -0.03
C THR A 169 0.74 29.30 -1.49
N GLY A 170 1.33 28.50 -2.39
CA GLY A 170 1.31 28.80 -3.81
C GLY A 170 -0.12 28.83 -4.37
N ARG A 171 -1.03 27.95 -3.90
CA ARG A 171 -2.45 28.02 -4.28
C ARG A 171 -3.07 29.36 -3.90
N ARG A 172 -2.81 29.85 -2.68
CA ARG A 172 -3.31 31.16 -2.23
C ARG A 172 -2.75 32.28 -3.11
N GLY A 173 -1.43 32.28 -3.35
CA GLY A 173 -0.79 33.25 -4.25
C GLY A 173 -1.38 33.24 -5.66
N ARG A 174 -1.75 32.06 -6.19
CA ARG A 174 -2.43 31.95 -7.49
C ARG A 174 -3.86 32.51 -7.46
N ALA A 175 -4.62 32.24 -6.39
CA ALA A 175 -5.97 32.78 -6.22
C ALA A 175 -5.97 34.32 -6.09
N ASP A 176 -4.96 34.87 -5.40
CA ASP A 176 -4.81 36.31 -5.15
C ASP A 176 -4.11 37.04 -6.32
N HIS A 177 -3.68 36.31 -7.36
CA HIS A 177 -2.97 36.81 -8.55
C HIS A 177 -1.68 37.58 -8.24
N GLU A 178 -1.03 37.28 -7.11
CA GLU A 178 0.21 37.92 -6.69
C GLU A 178 1.39 36.94 -6.87
N PRO A 179 2.13 37.02 -8.00
CA PRO A 179 3.30 36.17 -8.20
C PRO A 179 4.43 36.58 -7.25
N LEU A 180 4.77 35.70 -6.31
CA LEU A 180 5.81 35.90 -5.29
C LEU A 180 7.20 35.44 -5.73
N ALA A 181 7.31 34.65 -6.79
CA ALA A 181 8.59 34.20 -7.30
C ALA A 181 9.19 35.23 -8.27
N ASP A 182 10.40 35.69 -7.95
CA ASP A 182 11.27 36.37 -8.91
C ASP A 182 11.51 35.42 -10.09
N SER A 183 10.92 35.75 -11.26
CA SER A 183 10.87 34.92 -12.46
C SER A 183 12.24 34.59 -13.08
N SER A 184 13.31 35.15 -12.51
CA SER A 184 14.70 34.97 -12.93
C SER A 184 15.39 33.72 -12.38
N ARG A 185 14.80 33.00 -11.41
CA ARG A 185 15.41 31.78 -10.83
C ARG A 185 14.68 30.50 -11.21
N PRO A 186 15.41 29.40 -11.51
CA PRO A 186 14.78 28.15 -11.85
C PRO A 186 13.98 27.60 -10.65
N PRO A 187 12.84 26.96 -10.91
CA PRO A 187 11.99 26.37 -9.90
C PRO A 187 12.75 25.37 -9.04
N ARG A 188 12.88 25.62 -7.73
CA ARG A 188 13.38 24.62 -6.77
C ARG A 188 12.22 23.69 -6.39
N ARG A 189 12.47 22.39 -6.37
CA ARG A 189 11.49 21.42 -5.87
C ARG A 189 11.13 21.78 -4.43
N CYS A 190 9.82 21.83 -4.17
CA CYS A 190 9.28 21.88 -2.81
C CYS A 190 9.44 20.52 -2.13
#